data_AF-A0A7V9RTQ5-F1
#
_entry.id   AF-A0A7V9RTQ5-F1
#
_cell.length_a   1.000
_cell.length_b   1.000
_cell.length_c   1.000
_cell.angle_alpha   90.00
_cell.angle_beta   90.00
_cell.angle_gamma   90.00
#
_symmetry.space_group_name_H-M   'P 1'
#
loop_
_entity.id
_entity.type
_entity.pdbx_description
1 polymer ?
#
loop_
_entity_poly.entity_id
_entity_poly.type
_entity_poly.pdbx_seq_one_letter_code
_entity_poly.pdbx_strand_id
1 'polypeptide(L)' 'MSKKEKLLLRLLSGNSDANFDLDDLVNILLRMGFEERKTGGSHRIFH' A
#
# COMPACT_ATOMS: atom_id res chain seq x y z
N MET A 1 -17.09 3.69 -6.69
CA MET A 1 -15.84 3.32 -5.99
C MET A 1 -14.86 2.72 -6.97
N SER A 2 -13.80 3.47 -7.26
CA SER A 2 -12.65 3.00 -8.03
C SER A 2 -11.97 1.84 -7.29
N LYS A 3 -11.27 0.97 -8.03
CA LYS A 3 -10.58 -0.21 -7.49
C LYS A 3 -9.65 0.16 -6.33
N LYS A 4 -8.97 1.30 -6.43
CA LYS A 4 -8.07 1.86 -5.41
C LYS A 4 -8.80 2.27 -4.12
N GLU A 5 -9.98 2.88 -4.23
CA GLU A 5 -10.77 3.31 -3.07
C GLU A 5 -11.28 2.10 -2.27
N LYS A 6 -11.71 1.04 -2.97
CA LYS A 6 -12.10 -0.22 -2.32
C LYS A 6 -10.92 -0.87 -1.60
N LEU A 7 -9.72 -0.78 -2.18
CA LEU A 7 -8.51 -1.33 -1.61
C LEU A 7 -8.07 -0.55 -0.37
N LEU A 8 -8.12 0.78 -0.42
CA LEU A 8 -7.88 1.66 0.73
C LEU A 8 -8.87 1.40 1.86
N LEU A 9 -10.16 1.29 1.55
CA LEU A 9 -11.18 0.98 2.56
C LEU A 9 -10.94 -0.38 3.21
N ARG A 10 -10.53 -1.40 2.45
CA ARG A 10 -10.21 -2.73 2.99
C ARG A 10 -8.96 -2.72 3.86
N LEU A 11 -7.93 -1.97 3.45
CA LEU A 11 -6.69 -1.78 4.21
C LEU A 11 -7.00 -1.10 5.56
N LEU A 12 -7.75 0.00 5.54
CA LEU A 12 -8.12 0.75 6.75
C LEU A 12 -9.11 0.00 7.64
N SER A 13 -9.92 -0.90 7.07
CA SER A 13 -10.83 -1.76 7.84
C SER A 13 -10.12 -2.87 8.62
N GLY A 14 -8.83 -3.12 8.36
CA GLY A 14 -8.04 -4.15 9.06
C GLY A 14 -8.50 -5.60 8.84
N ASN A 15 -9.49 -5.83 7.96
CA ASN A 15 -10.17 -7.13 7.80
C ASN A 15 -9.66 -7.92 6.57
N SER A 16 -8.48 -7.61 6.05
CA SER A 16 -7.95 -8.27 4.85
C SER A 16 -6.44 -8.47 4.99
N ASP A 17 -6.07 -9.58 5.62
CA ASP A 17 -4.69 -10.00 5.82
C ASP A 17 -4.08 -10.69 4.58
N ALA A 18 -4.91 -11.19 3.65
CA ALA A 18 -4.48 -12.25 2.73
C ALA A 18 -4.71 -12.02 1.21
N ASN A 19 -5.08 -10.82 0.73
CA ASN A 19 -5.43 -10.68 -0.70
C ASN A 19 -5.23 -9.29 -1.32
N PHE A 20 -4.21 -8.55 -0.86
CA PHE A 20 -3.81 -7.29 -1.48
C PHE A 20 -2.44 -7.44 -2.13
N ASP A 21 -2.31 -6.88 -3.34
CA ASP A 21 -1.02 -6.80 -4.00
C ASP A 21 -0.20 -5.68 -3.36
N LEU A 22 1.06 -5.97 -3.00
CA LEU A 22 1.96 -5.00 -2.39
C LEU A 22 2.16 -3.78 -3.30
N ASP A 23 2.14 -3.96 -4.62
CA ASP A 23 2.33 -2.87 -5.58
C ASP A 23 1.14 -1.89 -5.59
N ASP A 24 -0.09 -2.38 -5.38
CA ASP A 24 -1.27 -1.53 -5.23
C ASP A 24 -1.17 -0.67 -3.95
N LEU A 25 -0.65 -1.26 -2.86
CA LEU A 25 -0.37 -0.54 -1.60
C LEU A 25 0.73 0.52 -1.78
N VAL A 26 1.84 0.16 -2.42
CA VAL A 26 2.95 1.09 -2.71
C VAL A 26 2.43 2.28 -3.53
N ASN A 27 1.63 2.03 -4.56
CA ASN A 27 1.03 3.09 -5.39
C ASN A 27 0.10 4.02 -4.59
N ILE A 28 -0.62 3.51 -3.60
CA ILE A 28 -1.44 4.34 -2.70
C ILE A 28 -0.56 5.21 -1.82
N LEU A 29 0.48 4.65 -1.20
CA LEU A 29 1.40 5.37 -0.33
C LEU A 29 2.15 6.47 -1.10
N LEU A 30 2.68 6.17 -2.29
CA LEU A 30 3.32 7.15 -3.17
C LEU A 30 2.36 8.28 -3.55
N ARG A 31 1.09 7.98 -3.84
CA ARG A 31 0.07 8.99 -4.13
C ARG A 31 -0.31 9.86 -2.93
N MET A 32 -0.17 9.34 -1.71
CA MET A 32 -0.35 10.11 -0.48
C MET A 32 0.86 11.00 -0.17
N GLY A 33 1.94 10.91 -0.94
CA GLY A 33 3.15 11.72 -0.77
C GLY A 33 4.24 11.07 0.09
N PHE A 34 4.10 9.78 0.42
CA PHE A 34 5.16 9.05 1.10
C PHE A 34 6.32 8.74 0.15
N GLU A 35 7.53 8.80 0.67
CA GLU A 35 8.74 8.44 -0.06
C GLU A 35 9.13 6.97 0.20
N GLU A 36 9.26 6.19 -0.87
CA GLU A 36 9.74 4.80 -0.78
C GLU A 36 11.27 4.78 -0.69
N ARG A 37 11.79 4.40 0.48
CA ARG A 37 13.21 4.07 0.69
C ARG A 37 13.41 2.56 0.61
N LYS A 38 14.04 2.11 -0.47
CA LYS A 38 14.47 0.71 -0.62
C LYS A 38 15.77 0.51 0.16
N THR A 39 15.71 -0.27 1.23
CA THR A 39 16.91 -0.79 1.90
C THR A 39 17.28 -2.11 1.21
N GLY A 40 18.56 -2.47 1.16
CA GLY A 40 19.02 -3.68 0.44
C GLY A 40 18.13 -4.91 0.72
N GLY A 41 17.57 -5.51 -0.33
CA GLY A 41 16.65 -6.64 -0.28
C GLY A 41 15.19 -6.25 -0.57
N SER A 42 14.24 -7.02 -0.02
CA SER A 42 12.79 -6.86 -0.23
C SER A 42 12.12 -5.87 0.73
N HIS A 43 12.89 -5.24 1.62
CA HIS A 43 12.36 -4.31 2.62
C HIS A 43 12.17 -2.92 2.02
N ARG A 44 10.92 -2.48 1.98
CA ARG A 44 10.51 -1.13 1.55
C ARG A 44 10.10 -0.35 2.79
N ILE A 45 10.74 0.80 3.01
CA ILE A 45 10.41 1.73 4.09
C ILE A 45 9.69 2.91 3.46
N PHE A 46 8.54 3.31 4.01
CA PHE A 46 7.82 4.51 3.59
C PHE A 46 7.94 5.56 4.70
N HIS A 47 8.30 6.79 4.34
CA HIS A 47 8.48 7.93 5.25
C HIS A 47 7.84 9.18 4.67
#